data_AF-A0A5E4R0Y5-F1
#
_entry.id   AF-A0A5E4R0Y5-F1
#
_cell.length_a   1.000
_cell.length_b   1.000
_cell.length_c   1.000
_cell.angle_alpha   90.00
_cell.angle_beta   90.00
_cell.angle_gamma   90.00
#
_symmetry.space_group_name_H-M   'P 1'
#
loop_
_entity.id
_entity.type
_entity.pdbx_description
1 polymer ?
#
loop_
_entity_poly.entity_id
_entity_poly.type
_entity_poly.pdbx_seq_one_letter_code
_entity_poly.pdbx_strand_id
1 'polypeptide(L)'
;MEINFITTLIKHDVNHNVKKCFEPKKDFITRKEEVKKIKMRYPNKTPLIVTKYYKERDLPSMDKIKFLVPEEITMSQFLVIIRNKIRIKPNQALYLVINNRSMLSMSLTMAQAYEMYGDEDGFLYVTYASQEVFGYQHDMTGSYKEVQVIRDRFPNKIPLYVERYSREREVPILGRNKFLVPQELTMSQFLYIIRTKMKLRDSQALYLLVNEKALVSHSMTMAQAYEQFRSPDGFLHITYAAQQVFG
;
A
#
# COMPACT_ATOMS: atom_id res chain seq x y z
N MET A 1 -5.03 4.32 26.77
CA MET A 1 -5.90 4.01 25.61
C MET A 1 -5.22 4.30 24.26
N GLU A 2 -4.23 5.20 24.17
CA GLU A 2 -3.52 5.56 22.92
C GLU A 2 -2.41 4.57 22.48
N ILE A 3 -1.78 3.85 23.41
CA ILE A 3 -0.62 2.97 23.13
C ILE A 3 -0.98 1.84 22.14
N ASN A 4 -2.18 1.27 22.24
CA ASN A 4 -2.63 0.16 21.39
C ASN A 4 -2.76 0.54 19.91
N PHE A 5 -3.11 1.79 19.62
CA PHE A 5 -3.25 2.31 18.26
C PHE A 5 -1.89 2.41 17.55
N ILE A 6 -0.86 2.89 18.26
CA ILE A 6 0.50 3.07 17.72
C ILE A 6 1.19 1.72 17.49
N THR A 7 1.02 0.73 18.38
CA THR A 7 1.53 -0.64 18.15
C THR A 7 0.96 -1.30 16.90
N THR A 8 -0.25 -0.92 16.49
CA THR A 8 -0.89 -1.46 15.29
C THR A 8 -0.22 -0.92 14.02
N LEU A 9 0.27 0.32 14.03
CA LEU A 9 0.99 0.94 12.91
C LEU A 9 2.43 0.42 12.74
N ILE A 10 3.07 -0.06 13.81
CA ILE A 10 4.48 -0.49 13.82
C ILE A 10 4.67 -1.92 13.29
N LYS A 11 3.67 -2.81 13.44
CA LYS A 11 3.79 -4.24 13.03
C LYS A 11 3.80 -4.48 11.50
N HIS A 12 3.54 -3.46 10.69
CA HIS A 12 3.39 -3.56 9.23
C HIS A 12 4.60 -3.11 8.39
N ASP A 13 5.82 -3.13 8.95
CA ASP A 13 7.01 -2.65 8.23
C ASP A 13 7.73 -3.75 7.42
N VAL A 14 7.40 -3.79 6.13
CA VAL A 14 8.05 -4.57 5.07
C VAL A 14 8.77 -3.59 4.15
N ASN A 15 10.11 -3.64 4.06
CA ASN A 15 10.87 -3.42 2.81
C ASN A 15 12.40 -3.62 2.96
N HIS A 16 12.88 -4.75 2.43
CA HIS A 16 14.15 -4.81 1.70
C HIS A 16 13.82 -5.16 0.25
N ASN A 17 14.44 -4.43 -0.69
CA ASN A 17 14.48 -4.59 -2.14
C ASN A 17 13.17 -4.46 -2.96
N VAL A 18 13.21 -3.56 -3.94
CA VAL A 18 12.20 -3.31 -4.97
C VAL A 18 12.70 -3.99 -6.25
N LYS A 19 12.25 -5.23 -6.49
CA LYS A 19 12.21 -5.88 -7.82
C LYS A 19 11.49 -7.22 -7.71
N LYS A 20 10.58 -7.47 -8.65
CA LYS A 20 9.67 -8.63 -8.83
C LYS A 20 8.25 -8.51 -8.26
N CYS A 21 7.45 -7.60 -8.81
CA CYS A 21 6.07 -7.99 -9.12
C CYS A 21 6.11 -8.94 -10.33
N PHE A 22 5.16 -9.87 -10.41
CA PHE A 22 5.06 -10.92 -11.43
C PHE A 22 5.60 -10.51 -12.81
N GLU A 23 6.69 -11.12 -13.27
CA GLU A 23 7.14 -11.04 -14.66
C GLU A 23 6.39 -12.13 -15.45
N PRO A 24 5.48 -11.76 -16.37
CA PRO A 24 4.81 -12.74 -17.20
C PRO A 24 5.85 -13.45 -18.05
N LYS A 25 5.94 -14.78 -17.93
CA LYS A 25 6.85 -15.60 -18.77
C LYS A 25 6.50 -15.57 -20.26
N LYS A 26 5.26 -15.17 -20.59
CA LYS A 26 4.72 -15.08 -21.95
C LYS A 26 4.50 -13.62 -22.31
N ASP A 27 4.74 -13.28 -23.58
CA ASP A 27 4.45 -11.95 -24.10
C ASP A 27 2.95 -11.62 -24.06
N PHE A 28 2.63 -10.34 -24.26
CA PHE A 28 1.27 -9.81 -24.18
C PHE A 28 0.32 -10.43 -25.22
N ILE A 29 0.77 -10.60 -26.46
CA ILE A 29 -0.08 -11.11 -27.56
C ILE A 29 -0.47 -12.55 -27.26
N THR A 30 0.50 -13.38 -26.85
CA THR A 30 0.25 -14.77 -26.48
C THR A 30 -0.74 -14.88 -25.31
N ARG A 31 -0.63 -14.01 -24.29
CA ARG A 31 -1.58 -13.99 -23.16
C ARG A 31 -3.00 -13.65 -23.62
N LYS A 32 -3.14 -12.64 -24.47
CA LYS A 32 -4.44 -12.19 -25.01
C LYS A 32 -5.13 -13.26 -25.85
N GLU A 33 -4.38 -13.96 -26.69
CA GLU A 33 -4.92 -15.10 -27.45
C GLU A 33 -5.32 -16.27 -26.56
N GLU A 34 -4.54 -16.55 -25.51
CA GLU A 34 -4.84 -17.58 -24.51
C GLU A 34 -6.19 -17.29 -23.84
N VAL A 35 -6.39 -16.06 -23.36
CA VAL A 35 -7.66 -15.63 -22.75
C VAL A 35 -8.80 -15.74 -23.73
N LYS A 36 -8.63 -15.28 -24.97
CA LYS A 36 -9.67 -15.35 -26.00
C LYS A 36 -10.18 -16.78 -26.20
N LYS A 37 -9.25 -17.75 -26.31
CA LYS A 37 -9.58 -19.19 -26.44
C LYS A 37 -10.29 -19.72 -25.19
N ILE A 38 -9.83 -19.32 -24.00
CA ILE A 38 -10.41 -19.73 -22.72
C ILE A 38 -11.84 -19.19 -22.56
N LYS A 39 -12.08 -17.90 -22.83
CA LYS A 39 -13.40 -17.27 -22.73
C LYS A 39 -14.40 -17.84 -23.74
N MET A 40 -13.94 -18.25 -24.92
CA MET A 40 -14.81 -19.00 -25.87
C MET A 40 -15.25 -20.35 -25.30
N ARG A 41 -14.37 -21.06 -24.57
CA ARG A 41 -14.66 -22.39 -24.01
C ARG A 41 -15.39 -22.34 -22.67
N TYR A 42 -15.17 -21.30 -21.89
CA TYR A 42 -15.70 -21.11 -20.54
C TYR A 42 -16.22 -19.67 -20.39
N PRO A 43 -17.35 -19.31 -21.03
CA PRO A 43 -17.83 -17.93 -21.07
C PRO A 43 -18.12 -17.37 -19.68
N ASN A 44 -18.74 -18.17 -18.80
CA ASN A 44 -19.17 -17.77 -17.45
C ASN A 44 -18.05 -17.92 -16.39
N LYS A 45 -16.79 -17.93 -16.82
CA LYS A 45 -15.65 -18.02 -15.91
C LYS A 45 -14.69 -16.86 -16.15
N THR A 46 -14.21 -16.30 -15.07
CA THR A 46 -13.17 -15.28 -15.06
C THR A 46 -11.80 -15.96 -15.07
N PRO A 47 -10.88 -15.58 -15.98
CA PRO A 47 -9.49 -16.01 -15.94
C PRO A 47 -8.67 -15.13 -14.98
N LEU A 48 -8.10 -15.74 -13.94
CA LEU A 48 -7.29 -15.03 -12.94
C LEU A 48 -5.84 -15.55 -12.92
N ILE A 49 -4.92 -14.63 -12.65
CA ILE A 49 -3.55 -14.94 -12.24
C ILE A 49 -3.38 -14.51 -10.79
N VAL A 50 -3.20 -15.48 -9.89
CA VAL A 50 -3.06 -15.27 -8.45
C VAL A 50 -1.62 -15.53 -8.03
N THR A 51 -0.95 -14.52 -7.51
CA THR A 51 0.46 -14.60 -7.13
C THR A 51 0.68 -14.22 -5.69
N LYS A 52 1.73 -14.77 -5.08
CA LYS A 52 2.14 -14.37 -3.74
C LYS A 52 2.80 -13.00 -3.81
N TYR A 53 2.49 -12.15 -2.85
CA TYR A 53 3.22 -10.90 -2.71
C TYR A 53 4.72 -11.18 -2.52
N TYR A 54 5.62 -10.52 -3.25
CA TYR A 54 7.03 -10.91 -3.25
C TYR A 54 7.76 -10.67 -1.92
N LYS A 55 7.21 -9.82 -1.04
CA LYS A 55 7.72 -9.64 0.33
C LYS A 55 6.95 -10.45 1.37
N GLU A 56 5.97 -11.24 0.96
CA GLU A 56 5.26 -12.14 1.86
C GLU A 56 6.19 -13.24 2.38
N ARG A 57 6.31 -13.31 3.70
CA ARG A 57 7.18 -14.29 4.38
C ARG A 57 6.41 -15.32 5.18
N ASP A 58 5.20 -15.01 5.60
CA ASP A 58 4.42 -15.81 6.55
C ASP A 58 3.46 -16.77 5.84
N LEU A 59 3.07 -16.46 4.60
CA LEU A 59 2.22 -17.32 3.79
C LEU A 59 3.03 -18.23 2.84
N PRO A 60 2.62 -19.49 2.68
CA PRO A 60 3.23 -20.41 1.74
C PRO A 60 2.89 -20.03 0.29
N SER A 61 3.75 -20.45 -0.63
CA SER A 61 3.55 -20.25 -2.08
C SER A 61 2.53 -21.24 -2.65
N MET A 62 1.91 -20.90 -3.78
CA MET A 62 1.02 -21.80 -4.52
C MET A 62 1.72 -22.40 -5.74
N ASP A 63 1.49 -23.68 -6.00
CA ASP A 63 2.00 -24.36 -7.19
C ASP A 63 1.30 -23.92 -8.48
N LYS A 64 -0.01 -23.64 -8.39
CA LYS A 64 -0.85 -23.21 -9.51
C LYS A 64 -1.30 -21.78 -9.29
N ILE A 65 -0.91 -20.92 -10.23
CA ILE A 65 -1.21 -19.48 -10.20
C ILE A 65 -2.33 -19.07 -11.16
N LYS A 66 -2.70 -19.91 -12.13
CA LYS A 66 -3.78 -19.61 -13.09
C LYS A 66 -5.08 -20.28 -12.66
N PHE A 67 -6.17 -19.53 -12.69
CA PHE A 67 -7.48 -19.96 -12.21
C PHE A 67 -8.59 -19.62 -13.20
N LEU A 68 -9.62 -20.46 -13.24
CA LEU A 68 -10.90 -20.16 -13.86
C LEU A 68 -11.97 -20.20 -12.77
N VAL A 69 -12.45 -19.02 -12.39
CA VAL A 69 -13.38 -18.86 -11.27
C VAL A 69 -14.76 -18.49 -11.82
N PRO A 70 -15.85 -19.12 -11.36
CA PRO A 70 -17.20 -18.70 -11.74
C PRO A 70 -17.45 -17.23 -11.43
N GLU A 71 -18.19 -16.56 -12.31
CA GLU A 71 -18.42 -15.11 -12.29
C GLU A 71 -19.21 -14.64 -11.05
N GLU A 72 -20.08 -15.49 -10.52
CA GLU A 72 -20.92 -15.25 -9.35
C GLU A 72 -20.19 -15.33 -8.02
N ILE A 73 -18.99 -15.91 -7.99
CA ILE A 73 -18.20 -16.04 -6.76
C ILE A 73 -17.83 -14.65 -6.25
N THR A 74 -18.06 -14.38 -4.97
CA THR A 74 -17.69 -13.11 -4.35
C THR A 74 -16.22 -13.09 -3.93
N MET A 75 -15.65 -11.90 -3.75
CA MET A 75 -14.29 -11.72 -3.22
C MET A 75 -14.08 -12.42 -1.88
N SER A 76 -15.08 -12.42 -0.98
CA SER A 76 -15.02 -13.15 0.30
C SER A 76 -14.97 -14.67 0.10
N GLN A 77 -15.81 -15.22 -0.76
CA GLN A 77 -15.78 -16.65 -1.10
C GLN A 77 -14.45 -17.02 -1.76
N PHE A 78 -13.94 -16.18 -2.67
CA PHE A 78 -12.65 -16.39 -3.31
C PHE A 78 -11.48 -16.37 -2.31
N LEU A 79 -11.51 -15.48 -1.32
CA LEU A 79 -10.54 -15.45 -0.23
C LEU A 79 -10.52 -16.76 0.56
N VAL A 80 -11.68 -17.36 0.83
CA VAL A 80 -11.79 -18.69 1.46
C VAL A 80 -11.19 -19.77 0.57
N ILE A 81 -11.43 -19.73 -0.75
CA ILE A 81 -10.82 -20.68 -1.72
C ILE A 81 -9.29 -20.59 -1.68
N ILE A 82 -8.74 -19.37 -1.71
CA ILE A 82 -7.29 -19.17 -1.65
C ILE A 82 -6.74 -19.66 -0.30
N ARG A 83 -7.37 -19.31 0.82
CA ARG A 83 -7.00 -19.78 2.18
C ARG A 83 -6.88 -21.31 2.23
N ASN A 84 -7.86 -22.02 1.68
CA ASN A 84 -7.87 -23.47 1.65
C ASN A 84 -6.74 -24.04 0.75
N LYS A 85 -6.46 -23.38 -0.37
CA LYS A 85 -5.38 -23.82 -1.29
C LYS A 85 -3.99 -23.63 -0.72
N ILE A 86 -3.72 -22.53 -0.03
CA ILE A 86 -2.42 -22.27 0.60
C ILE A 86 -2.27 -22.98 1.95
N ARG A 87 -3.31 -23.64 2.47
CA ARG A 87 -3.27 -24.43 3.72
C ARG A 87 -2.76 -23.64 4.93
N ILE A 88 -3.23 -22.41 5.10
CA ILE A 88 -2.88 -21.57 6.26
C ILE A 88 -3.81 -21.83 7.45
N LYS A 89 -3.37 -21.44 8.65
CA LYS A 89 -4.16 -21.62 9.88
C LYS A 89 -5.42 -20.73 9.85
N PRO A 90 -6.53 -21.12 10.51
CA PRO A 90 -7.77 -20.33 10.54
C PRO A 90 -7.56 -18.89 11.01
N ASN A 91 -6.68 -18.69 12.00
CA ASN A 91 -6.40 -17.38 12.60
C ASN A 91 -5.31 -16.60 11.86
N GLN A 92 -4.72 -17.16 10.80
CA GLN A 92 -3.72 -16.46 10.01
C GLN A 92 -4.40 -15.51 9.03
N ALA A 93 -3.98 -14.24 9.08
CA ALA A 93 -4.51 -13.20 8.22
C ALA A 93 -4.15 -13.48 6.75
N LEU A 94 -5.09 -13.16 5.86
CA LEU A 94 -4.95 -13.30 4.42
C LEU A 94 -5.72 -12.17 3.77
N TYR A 95 -5.04 -11.42 2.90
CA TYR A 95 -5.57 -10.30 2.16
C TYR A 95 -5.36 -10.54 0.67
N LEU A 96 -6.30 -10.06 -0.14
CA LEU A 96 -6.23 -10.08 -1.60
C LEU A 96 -6.15 -8.64 -2.12
N VAL A 97 -5.32 -8.46 -3.14
CA VAL A 97 -5.05 -7.18 -3.82
C VAL A 97 -5.24 -7.42 -5.31
N ILE A 98 -6.06 -6.61 -5.99
CA ILE A 98 -6.30 -6.75 -7.44
C ILE A 98 -5.68 -5.57 -8.18
N ASN A 99 -4.89 -5.85 -9.23
CA ASN A 99 -4.17 -4.83 -10.01
C ASN A 99 -3.52 -3.76 -9.12
N ASN A 100 -2.76 -4.21 -8.10
CA ASN A 100 -2.04 -3.33 -7.19
C ASN A 100 -2.92 -2.39 -6.33
N ARG A 101 -4.25 -2.55 -6.36
CA ARG A 101 -5.20 -1.81 -5.52
C ARG A 101 -5.63 -2.70 -4.36
N SER A 102 -5.21 -2.31 -3.16
CA SER A 102 -5.75 -2.90 -1.94
C SER A 102 -7.17 -2.39 -1.75
N MET A 103 -8.08 -3.27 -1.33
CA MET A 103 -9.49 -3.01 -0.98
C MET A 103 -10.50 -3.02 -2.13
N LEU A 104 -10.79 -4.23 -2.60
CA LEU A 104 -12.09 -4.52 -3.20
C LEU A 104 -13.11 -4.78 -2.09
N SER A 105 -14.34 -4.32 -2.27
CA SER A 105 -15.43 -4.74 -1.38
C SER A 105 -15.54 -6.26 -1.42
N MET A 106 -15.60 -6.89 -0.23
CA MET A 106 -15.71 -8.34 -0.08
C MET A 106 -17.01 -8.92 -0.66
N SER A 107 -17.99 -8.05 -0.97
CA SER A 107 -19.24 -8.38 -1.63
C SER A 107 -19.18 -8.38 -3.17
N LEU A 108 -18.12 -7.82 -3.78
CA LEU A 108 -18.00 -7.79 -5.24
C LEU A 108 -17.90 -9.21 -5.79
N THR A 109 -18.61 -9.46 -6.88
CA THR A 109 -18.48 -10.71 -7.64
C THR A 109 -17.21 -10.71 -8.50
N MET A 110 -16.75 -11.89 -8.92
CA MET A 110 -15.63 -12.00 -9.84
C MET A 110 -15.92 -11.32 -11.19
N ALA A 111 -17.17 -11.32 -11.65
CA ALA A 111 -17.57 -10.57 -12.84
C ALA A 111 -17.35 -9.06 -12.65
N GLN A 112 -17.86 -8.50 -11.55
CA GLN A 112 -17.70 -7.06 -11.26
C GLN A 112 -16.23 -6.68 -11.09
N ALA A 113 -15.45 -7.50 -10.36
CA ALA A 113 -14.03 -7.28 -10.20
C ALA A 113 -13.27 -7.35 -11.54
N TYR A 114 -13.65 -8.28 -12.43
CA TYR A 114 -13.06 -8.41 -13.75
C TYR A 114 -13.39 -7.23 -14.67
N GLU A 115 -14.63 -6.75 -14.65
CA GLU A 115 -15.04 -5.59 -15.44
C GLU A 115 -14.29 -4.32 -14.99
N MET A 116 -14.14 -4.11 -13.70
CA MET A 116 -13.50 -2.91 -13.14
C MET A 116 -11.96 -2.96 -13.19
N TYR A 117 -11.36 -4.14 -13.10
CA TYR A 117 -9.93 -4.30 -12.86
C TYR A 117 -9.26 -5.37 -13.72
N GLY A 118 -9.89 -5.85 -14.79
CA GLY A 118 -9.23 -6.69 -15.79
C GLY A 118 -8.06 -5.95 -16.44
N ASP A 119 -6.99 -6.67 -16.76
CA ASP A 119 -5.89 -6.15 -17.55
C ASP A 119 -6.21 -6.25 -19.05
N GLU A 120 -5.52 -5.47 -19.89
CA GLU A 120 -5.74 -5.44 -21.35
C GLU A 120 -5.40 -6.76 -22.05
N ASP A 121 -4.60 -7.61 -21.39
CA ASP A 121 -4.33 -8.98 -21.83
C ASP A 121 -5.51 -9.94 -21.58
N GLY A 122 -6.53 -9.50 -20.85
CA GLY A 122 -7.73 -10.26 -20.53
C GLY A 122 -7.63 -11.15 -19.27
N PHE A 123 -6.56 -11.07 -18.48
CA PHE A 123 -6.50 -11.70 -17.17
C PHE A 123 -6.84 -10.70 -16.06
N LEU A 124 -7.36 -11.21 -14.94
CA LEU A 124 -7.40 -10.48 -13.67
C LEU A 124 -6.20 -10.85 -12.81
N TYR A 125 -5.38 -9.86 -12.45
CA TYR A 125 -4.21 -10.10 -11.61
C TYR A 125 -4.54 -9.87 -10.14
N VAL A 126 -4.37 -10.93 -9.35
CA VAL A 126 -4.59 -10.94 -7.91
C VAL A 126 -3.29 -11.27 -7.19
N THR A 127 -3.01 -10.53 -6.13
CA THR A 127 -1.88 -10.77 -5.23
C THR A 127 -2.41 -11.08 -3.84
N TYR A 128 -1.83 -12.06 -3.16
CA TYR A 128 -2.17 -12.36 -1.76
C TYR A 128 -1.01 -12.09 -0.78
N ALA A 129 -1.35 -11.65 0.43
CA ALA A 129 -0.42 -11.34 1.51
C ALA A 129 -1.06 -11.56 2.90
N SER A 130 -0.24 -11.66 3.95
CA SER A 130 -0.65 -11.78 5.35
C SER A 130 -1.02 -10.44 5.97
N GLN A 131 -0.76 -9.34 5.26
CA GLN A 131 -1.01 -7.97 5.71
C GLN A 131 -1.68 -7.17 4.60
N GLU A 132 -2.45 -6.15 4.96
CA GLU A 132 -2.95 -5.18 3.98
C GLU A 132 -1.78 -4.50 3.28
N VAL A 133 -1.67 -4.71 1.97
CA VAL A 133 -0.57 -4.14 1.19
C VAL A 133 -0.95 -2.72 0.78
N PHE A 134 -0.82 -1.77 1.69
CA PHE A 134 -0.81 -0.34 1.34
C PHE A 134 0.50 -0.01 0.61
N GLY A 135 0.39 0.52 -0.62
CA GLY A 135 1.52 1.17 -1.31
C GLY A 135 2.00 0.54 -2.62
N TYR A 136 1.20 -0.27 -3.32
CA TYR A 136 1.49 -0.60 -4.73
C TYR A 136 0.90 0.43 -5.67
N GLN A 137 1.55 1.58 -5.82
CA GLN A 137 1.41 2.32 -7.06
C GLN A 137 2.77 2.37 -7.74
N HIS A 138 2.75 1.88 -8.99
CA HIS A 138 3.65 2.24 -10.07
C HIS A 138 4.08 3.70 -9.93
N ASP A 139 5.39 3.95 -10.08
CA ASP A 139 6.05 5.26 -10.26
C ASP A 139 5.22 6.47 -9.83
N MET A 140 5.29 6.72 -8.53
CA MET A 140 4.67 7.80 -7.78
C MET A 140 5.25 9.20 -8.14
N THR A 141 5.22 9.58 -9.42
CA THR A 141 5.42 10.96 -9.88
C THR A 141 4.18 11.78 -9.55
N GLY A 142 4.29 12.66 -8.54
CA GLY A 142 3.18 13.39 -7.93
C GLY A 142 2.37 14.25 -8.89
N SER A 143 1.17 13.81 -9.24
CA SER A 143 0.16 14.66 -9.88
C SER A 143 -0.95 14.96 -8.88
N TYR A 144 -1.30 16.24 -8.75
CA TYR A 144 -2.41 16.74 -7.90
C TYR A 144 -3.71 15.92 -8.03
N LYS A 145 -4.02 15.46 -9.25
CA LYS A 145 -5.22 14.63 -9.53
C LYS A 145 -5.23 13.31 -8.75
N GLU A 146 -4.07 12.73 -8.49
CA GLU A 146 -3.94 11.48 -7.74
C GLU A 146 -4.22 11.69 -6.25
N VAL A 147 -3.69 12.77 -5.67
CA VAL A 147 -3.96 13.14 -4.28
C VAL A 147 -5.46 13.42 -4.08
N GLN A 148 -6.11 14.06 -5.05
CA GLN A 148 -7.56 14.27 -4.99
C GLN A 148 -8.33 12.94 -4.90
N VAL A 149 -8.01 11.95 -5.75
CA VAL A 149 -8.64 10.63 -5.69
C VAL A 149 -8.40 9.94 -4.35
N ILE A 150 -7.21 10.09 -3.76
CA ILE A 150 -6.89 9.55 -2.44
C ILE A 150 -7.72 10.24 -1.35
N ARG A 151 -7.86 11.57 -1.41
CA ARG A 151 -8.62 12.38 -0.45
C ARG A 151 -10.13 12.12 -0.53
N ASP A 152 -10.67 11.96 -1.73
CA ASP A 152 -12.09 11.60 -1.93
C ASP A 152 -12.37 10.21 -1.36
N ARG A 153 -11.43 9.28 -1.51
CA ARG A 153 -11.56 7.92 -0.99
C ARG A 153 -11.36 7.83 0.52
N PHE A 154 -10.46 8.63 1.07
CA PHE A 154 -10.10 8.63 2.49
C PHE A 154 -10.20 10.04 3.08
N PRO A 155 -11.42 10.57 3.27
CA PRO A 155 -11.61 11.96 3.67
C PRO A 155 -10.99 12.30 5.04
N ASN A 156 -10.90 11.29 5.93
CA ASN A 156 -10.34 11.43 7.27
C ASN A 156 -8.81 11.15 7.34
N LYS A 157 -8.14 11.06 6.18
CA LYS A 157 -6.71 10.76 6.10
C LYS A 157 -5.94 11.83 5.33
N ILE A 158 -4.72 12.09 5.76
CA ILE A 158 -3.83 13.11 5.22
C ILE A 158 -2.66 12.46 4.49
N PRO A 159 -2.44 12.76 3.19
CA PRO A 159 -1.30 12.29 2.43
C PRO A 159 -0.05 13.11 2.76
N LEU A 160 1.01 12.45 3.20
CA LEU A 160 2.30 13.03 3.55
C LEU A 160 3.38 12.55 2.60
N TYR A 161 4.30 13.44 2.24
CA TYR A 161 5.57 13.12 1.65
C TYR A 161 6.68 13.43 2.67
N VAL A 162 7.45 12.43 3.09
CA VAL A 162 8.42 12.52 4.17
C VAL A 162 9.80 12.16 3.67
N GLU A 163 10.74 13.08 3.73
CA GLU A 163 12.10 12.84 3.24
C GLU A 163 13.18 13.28 4.22
N ARG A 164 14.37 12.70 4.04
CA ARG A 164 15.52 13.10 4.84
C ARG A 164 16.02 14.43 4.32
N TYR A 165 16.40 15.33 5.21
CA TYR A 165 17.12 16.53 4.80
C TYR A 165 18.37 16.14 4.01
N SER A 166 18.61 16.81 2.88
CA SER A 166 19.65 16.42 1.92
C SER A 166 21.07 16.39 2.51
N ARG A 167 21.34 17.22 3.53
CA ARG A 167 22.65 17.29 4.21
C ARG A 167 22.74 16.39 5.46
N GLU A 168 21.66 15.75 5.85
CA GLU A 168 21.63 14.86 7.03
C GLU A 168 22.33 13.51 6.74
N ARG A 169 23.13 13.04 7.69
CA ARG A 169 23.96 11.82 7.56
C ARG A 169 23.88 10.86 8.75
N GLU A 170 23.46 11.34 9.92
CA GLU A 170 23.38 10.58 11.17
C GLU A 170 22.06 9.81 11.27
N VAL A 171 20.97 10.37 10.74
CA VAL A 171 19.66 9.70 10.75
C VAL A 171 19.54 8.72 9.56
N PRO A 172 19.09 7.48 9.80
CA PRO A 172 18.79 6.53 8.74
C PRO A 172 17.76 7.06 7.73
N ILE A 173 17.89 6.64 6.47
CA ILE A 173 16.89 6.93 5.43
C ILE A 173 15.65 6.07 5.69
N LEU A 174 14.48 6.70 5.72
CA LEU A 174 13.19 6.01 5.72
C LEU A 174 13.03 5.18 4.44
N GLY A 175 12.67 3.90 4.59
CA GLY A 175 12.40 3.01 3.45
C GLY A 175 11.14 3.37 2.66
N ARG A 176 10.29 4.27 3.17
CA ARG A 176 9.14 4.86 2.46
C ARG A 176 9.07 6.35 2.79
N ASN A 177 8.84 7.15 1.76
CA ASN A 177 8.67 8.59 1.85
C ASN A 177 7.21 9.03 1.67
N LYS A 178 6.25 8.14 1.49
CA LYS A 178 4.84 8.53 1.38
C LYS A 178 3.99 7.83 2.43
N PHE A 179 3.12 8.59 3.08
CA PHE A 179 2.28 8.14 4.18
C PHE A 179 0.85 8.64 4.01
N LEU A 180 -0.11 7.87 4.52
CA LEU A 180 -1.51 8.29 4.63
C LEU A 180 -1.92 8.14 6.10
N VAL A 181 -2.03 9.25 6.81
CA VAL A 181 -2.18 9.25 8.28
C VAL A 181 -3.55 9.76 8.71
N PRO A 182 -4.09 9.35 9.89
CA PRO A 182 -5.29 9.98 10.46
C PRO A 182 -5.11 11.50 10.60
N GLN A 183 -6.15 12.26 10.26
CA GLN A 183 -6.11 13.72 10.29
C GLN A 183 -5.98 14.29 11.72
N GLU A 184 -6.47 13.54 12.70
CA GLU A 184 -6.41 13.84 14.15
C GLU A 184 -5.03 13.55 14.77
N LEU A 185 -4.15 12.83 14.06
CA LEU A 185 -2.81 12.54 14.55
C LEU A 185 -2.04 13.84 14.78
N THR A 186 -1.33 13.96 15.91
CA THR A 186 -0.50 15.14 16.19
C THR A 186 0.90 15.02 15.60
N MET A 187 1.58 16.15 15.40
CA MET A 187 2.99 16.19 14.98
C MET A 187 3.90 15.39 15.92
N SER A 188 3.66 15.41 17.23
CA SER A 188 4.44 14.61 18.19
C SER A 188 4.20 13.12 18.07
N GLN A 189 2.93 12.71 17.92
CA GLN A 189 2.60 11.30 17.69
C GLN A 189 3.18 10.81 16.36
N PHE A 190 3.17 11.67 15.33
CA PHE A 190 3.81 11.34 14.05
C PHE A 190 5.34 11.26 14.16
N LEU A 191 5.98 12.20 14.85
CA LEU A 191 7.41 12.14 15.17
C LEU A 191 7.75 10.83 15.88
N TYR A 192 6.96 10.41 16.87
CA TYR A 192 7.13 9.14 17.56
C TYR A 192 7.04 7.94 16.60
N ILE A 193 6.07 7.94 15.66
CA ILE A 193 5.95 6.92 14.63
C ILE A 193 7.22 6.88 13.75
N ILE A 194 7.72 8.03 13.31
CA ILE A 194 8.93 8.11 12.48
C ILE A 194 10.17 7.63 13.26
N ARG A 195 10.34 8.05 14.52
CA ARG A 195 11.43 7.58 15.40
C ARG A 195 11.41 6.06 15.54
N THR A 196 10.23 5.50 15.76
CA THR A 196 10.05 4.05 15.90
C THR A 196 10.39 3.31 14.61
N LYS A 197 9.96 3.84 13.46
CA LYS A 197 10.27 3.26 12.13
C LYS A 197 11.77 3.29 11.80
N MET A 198 12.48 4.32 12.25
CA MET A 198 13.93 4.44 12.10
C MET A 198 14.75 3.64 13.12
N LYS A 199 14.09 3.04 14.13
CA LYS A 199 14.73 2.35 15.26
C LYS A 199 15.77 3.24 15.98
N LEU A 200 15.45 4.53 16.14
CA LEU A 200 16.32 5.45 16.84
C LEU A 200 16.35 5.14 18.34
N ARG A 201 17.52 5.33 18.95
CA ARG A 201 17.66 5.31 20.41
C ARG A 201 16.98 6.55 21.00
N ASP A 202 16.52 6.47 22.24
CA ASP A 202 15.89 7.60 22.93
C ASP A 202 16.79 8.83 22.99
N SER A 203 18.10 8.62 23.07
CA SER A 203 19.11 9.69 23.09
C SER A 203 19.38 10.33 21.73
N GLN A 204 18.93 9.73 20.62
CA GLN A 204 19.13 10.32 19.29
C GLN A 204 18.04 11.36 19.05
N ALA A 205 18.43 12.60 18.73
CA ALA A 205 17.50 13.64 18.37
C ALA A 205 16.91 13.39 16.97
N LEU A 206 15.65 13.77 16.79
CA LEU A 206 14.98 13.77 15.48
C LEU A 206 13.99 14.93 15.44
N TYR A 207 14.14 15.76 14.43
CA TYR A 207 13.29 16.92 14.19
C TYR A 207 12.52 16.72 12.89
N LEU A 208 11.27 17.19 12.87
CA LEU A 208 10.45 17.29 11.66
C LEU A 208 10.29 18.75 11.28
N LEU A 209 10.41 19.05 10.00
CA LEU A 209 10.13 20.35 9.41
C LEU A 209 9.03 20.17 8.38
N VAL A 210 8.08 21.10 8.32
CA VAL A 210 7.04 21.09 7.29
C VAL A 210 7.44 22.05 6.17
N ASN A 211 7.38 21.58 4.91
CA ASN A 211 7.84 22.29 3.72
C ASN A 211 9.25 22.88 3.84
N GLU A 212 10.18 22.10 4.40
CA GLU A 212 11.60 22.48 4.60
C GLU A 212 11.85 23.73 5.46
N LYS A 213 10.82 24.42 5.99
CA LYS A 213 10.97 25.76 6.57
C LYS A 213 10.16 26.01 7.84
N ALA A 214 9.02 25.34 8.05
CA ALA A 214 8.15 25.62 9.18
C ALA A 214 8.43 24.67 10.36
N LEU A 215 8.82 25.24 11.50
CA LEU A 215 8.69 24.58 12.80
C LEU A 215 7.23 24.62 13.21
N VAL A 216 6.61 23.47 13.21
CA VAL A 216 5.22 23.31 13.62
C VAL A 216 5.15 22.90 15.08
N SER A 217 4.10 23.35 15.76
CA SER A 217 3.86 22.97 17.16
C SER A 217 3.74 21.45 17.29
N HIS A 218 4.36 20.92 18.34
CA HIS A 218 4.26 19.52 18.75
C HIS A 218 2.81 19.03 18.92
N SER A 219 1.89 19.90 19.30
CA SER A 219 0.47 19.59 19.49
C SER A 219 -0.40 19.78 18.25
N MET A 220 0.13 20.38 17.18
CA MET A 220 -0.61 20.60 15.93
C MET A 220 -1.04 19.27 15.32
N THR A 221 -2.28 19.18 14.84
CA THR A 221 -2.79 17.98 14.16
C THR A 221 -2.35 17.95 12.69
N MET A 222 -2.32 16.76 12.08
CA MET A 222 -2.03 16.60 10.65
C MET A 222 -3.05 17.34 9.78
N ALA A 223 -4.31 17.43 10.21
CA ALA A 223 -5.34 18.22 9.54
C ALA A 223 -4.95 19.69 9.46
N GLN A 224 -4.58 20.27 10.61
CA GLN A 224 -4.17 21.68 10.72
C GLN A 224 -2.89 21.93 9.91
N ALA A 225 -1.91 21.05 10.01
CA ALA A 225 -0.67 21.16 9.25
C ALA A 225 -0.90 21.06 7.73
N TYR A 226 -1.80 20.17 7.29
CA TYR A 226 -2.15 20.01 5.88
C TYR A 226 -2.89 21.22 5.32
N GLU A 227 -3.85 21.76 6.07
CA GLU A 227 -4.58 22.96 5.66
C GLU A 227 -3.64 24.17 5.49
N GLN A 228 -2.68 24.32 6.40
CA GLN A 228 -1.75 25.45 6.40
C GLN A 228 -0.59 25.30 5.42
N PHE A 229 -0.08 24.07 5.23
CA PHE A 229 1.21 23.84 4.57
C PHE A 229 1.18 22.78 3.47
N ARG A 230 0.02 22.34 2.97
CA ARG A 230 0.02 21.44 1.79
C ARG A 230 0.75 22.07 0.60
N SER A 231 1.52 21.26 -0.11
CA SER A 231 2.18 21.63 -1.36
C SER A 231 1.18 21.61 -2.53
N PRO A 232 1.46 22.32 -3.65
CA PRO A 232 0.62 22.29 -4.86
C PRO A 232 0.44 20.91 -5.48
N ASP A 233 1.34 19.96 -5.21
CA ASP A 233 1.21 18.57 -5.65
C ASP A 233 0.15 17.78 -4.86
N GLY A 234 -0.41 18.39 -3.80
CA GLY A 234 -1.42 17.82 -2.92
C GLY A 234 -0.87 17.09 -1.71
N PHE A 235 0.45 16.91 -1.58
CA PHE A 235 1.03 16.29 -0.38
C PHE A 235 1.37 17.35 0.68
N LEU A 236 1.37 16.94 1.95
CA LEU A 236 2.09 17.68 2.99
C LEU A 236 3.53 17.18 3.06
N HIS A 237 4.48 18.05 2.73
CA HIS A 237 5.89 17.69 2.72
C HIS A 237 6.49 17.87 4.11
N ILE A 238 7.16 16.83 4.58
CA ILE A 238 7.81 16.78 5.88
C ILE A 238 9.26 16.35 5.69
N THR A 239 10.18 17.15 6.19
CA THR A 239 11.61 16.83 6.15
C THR A 239 12.06 16.42 7.55
N TYR A 240 12.96 15.45 7.67
CA TYR A 240 13.54 15.08 8.97
C TYR A 240 15.07 15.19 9.01
N ALA A 241 15.59 15.52 10.19
CA ALA A 241 17.01 15.65 10.49
C ALA A 241 17.33 15.35 11.97
N ALA A 242 18.58 15.00 12.28
CA ALA A 242 19.09 14.80 13.64
C ALA A 242 19.30 16.11 14.39
N GLN A 243 19.52 17.20 13.66
CA GLN A 243 19.74 18.52 14.21
C GLN A 243 18.62 19.47 13.77
N GLN A 244 18.36 20.50 14.57
CA GLN A 244 17.56 21.62 14.10
C GLN A 244 18.32 22.28 12.95
N VAL A 245 17.90 21.99 11.72
CA VAL A 245 18.41 22.62 10.52
C VAL A 245 17.84 24.03 10.43
N PHE A 246 18.42 24.93 11.22
CA PHE A 246 18.31 26.36 11.02
C PHE A 246 19.47 26.83 10.13
N GLY A 247 19.12 27.51 9.05
CA GLY A 247 20.03 28.27 8.20
C GLY A 247 19.28 29.47 7.69
#